data_AF-A0A1B6JE68-F1
#
_entry.id   AF-A0A1B6JE68-F1
#
_cell.length_a   1.000
_cell.length_b   1.000
_cell.length_c   1.000
_cell.angle_alpha   90.00
_cell.angle_beta   90.00
_cell.angle_gamma   90.00
#
_symmetry.space_group_name_H-M   'P 1'
#
loop_
_entity.id
_entity.type
_entity.pdbx_description
1 polymer ?
#
loop_
_entity_poly.entity_id
_entity_poly.type
_entity_poly.pdbx_seq_one_letter_code
_entity_poly.pdbx_strand_id
1 'polypeptide(L)'
;DNLISLIIRKNDLFKTFTKDRNNFALKIEYKLFSKIVSRRIRQAKIDYFSSVIDRANGDSRKYWDIVKRIVKNKKSKLSKLMVDGNLLEIEGNERMIANKFNDYFTNIVSDLRSK
;
A
#
# COMPACT_ATOMS: atom_id res chain seq x y z
N ASP A 1 -16.03 -16.65 -14.53
CA ASP A 1 -15.11 -17.42 -13.67
C ASP A 1 -15.01 -16.88 -12.27
N ASN A 2 -15.27 -17.74 -11.29
CA ASN A 2 -15.06 -17.47 -9.87
C ASN A 2 -13.54 -17.41 -9.57
N LEU A 3 -13.08 -16.54 -8.67
CA LEU A 3 -11.67 -16.45 -8.26
C LEU A 3 -11.10 -17.81 -7.81
N ILE A 4 -11.92 -18.64 -7.16
CA ILE A 4 -11.54 -19.99 -6.72
C ILE A 4 -11.17 -20.88 -7.91
N SER A 5 -11.98 -20.88 -8.98
CA SER A 5 -11.69 -21.70 -10.16
C SER A 5 -10.42 -21.26 -10.88
N LEU A 6 -10.13 -19.95 -10.91
CA LEU A 6 -8.89 -19.40 -11.45
C LEU A 6 -7.65 -19.82 -10.63
N ILE A 7 -7.78 -19.87 -9.29
CA ILE A 7 -6.70 -20.33 -8.41
C ILE A 7 -6.43 -21.82 -8.62
N ILE A 8 -7.49 -22.64 -8.70
CA ILE A 8 -7.36 -24.08 -8.98
C ILE A 8 -6.64 -24.28 -10.32
N ARG A 9 -7.11 -23.62 -11.39
CA ARG A 9 -6.48 -23.72 -12.71
C ARG A 9 -5.01 -23.28 -12.71
N LYS A 10 -4.68 -22.18 -12.02
CA LYS A 10 -3.27 -21.74 -11.86
C LYS A 10 -2.43 -22.83 -11.18
N ASN A 11 -2.95 -23.47 -10.13
CA ASN A 11 -2.23 -24.50 -9.39
C ASN A 11 -2.03 -25.77 -10.22
N ASP A 12 -3.03 -26.16 -11.01
CA ASP A 12 -2.92 -27.32 -11.91
C ASP A 12 -1.89 -27.04 -13.02
N LEU A 13 -1.94 -25.85 -13.63
CA LEU A 13 -0.93 -25.43 -14.62
C LEU A 13 0.48 -25.41 -14.02
N PHE A 14 0.63 -24.97 -12.77
CA PHE A 14 1.91 -25.01 -12.07
C PHE A 14 2.40 -26.46 -11.90
N LYS A 15 1.54 -27.37 -11.42
CA LYS A 15 1.88 -28.79 -11.28
C LYS A 15 2.32 -29.39 -12.62
N THR A 16 1.58 -29.16 -13.69
CA THR A 16 1.91 -29.69 -15.03
C THR A 16 3.20 -29.09 -15.57
N PHE A 17 3.39 -27.77 -15.47
CA PHE A 17 4.63 -27.10 -15.86
C PHE A 17 5.85 -27.60 -15.07
N THR A 18 5.71 -27.91 -13.77
CA THR A 18 6.83 -28.43 -12.98
C THR A 18 7.26 -29.84 -13.39
N LYS A 19 6.35 -30.64 -13.97
CA LYS A 19 6.63 -31.98 -14.50
C LYS A 19 7.29 -31.93 -15.88
N ASP A 20 6.97 -30.92 -16.69
CA ASP A 20 7.58 -30.70 -18.01
C ASP A 20 8.02 -29.23 -18.15
N ARG A 21 9.25 -28.95 -17.69
CA ARG A 21 9.80 -27.59 -17.66
C ARG A 21 10.20 -27.03 -19.03
N ASN A 22 10.35 -27.90 -20.03
CA ASN A 22 10.74 -27.51 -21.38
C ASN A 22 9.53 -27.11 -22.24
N ASN A 23 8.31 -27.38 -21.76
CA ASN A 23 7.09 -26.95 -22.42
C ASN A 23 6.84 -25.45 -22.24
N PHE A 24 7.25 -24.68 -23.26
CA PHE A 24 7.09 -23.23 -23.29
C PHE A 24 5.61 -22.80 -23.28
N ALA A 25 4.71 -23.56 -23.91
CA ALA A 25 3.29 -23.25 -23.93
C ALA A 25 2.69 -23.31 -22.51
N LEU A 26 2.98 -24.38 -21.75
CA LEU A 26 2.55 -24.51 -20.35
C LEU A 26 3.10 -23.39 -19.47
N LYS A 27 4.36 -22.98 -19.68
CA LYS A 27 4.96 -21.87 -18.95
C LYS A 27 4.27 -20.54 -19.23
N ILE A 28 3.92 -20.27 -20.50
CA ILE A 28 3.20 -19.06 -20.91
C ILE A 28 1.80 -19.05 -20.29
N GLU A 29 1.08 -20.17 -20.37
CA GLU A 29 -0.27 -20.29 -19.82
C GLU A 29 -0.28 -20.13 -18.29
N TYR A 30 0.64 -20.80 -17.58
CA TYR A 30 0.80 -20.62 -16.13
C TYR A 30 1.06 -19.15 -15.75
N LYS A 31 1.93 -18.45 -16.49
CA LYS A 31 2.23 -17.04 -16.25
C LYS A 31 1.01 -16.16 -16.50
N LEU A 32 0.22 -16.44 -17.54
CA LEU A 32 -1.02 -15.73 -17.84
C LEU A 32 -2.01 -15.87 -16.68
N PHE A 33 -2.30 -17.10 -16.24
CA PHE A 33 -3.21 -17.35 -15.12
C PHE A 33 -2.67 -16.76 -13.80
N SER A 34 -1.36 -16.77 -13.58
CA SER A 34 -0.75 -16.10 -12.42
C SER A 34 -1.00 -14.60 -12.39
N LYS A 35 -0.94 -13.93 -13.55
CA LYS A 35 -1.29 -12.50 -13.67
C LYS A 35 -2.79 -12.27 -13.45
N ILE A 36 -3.64 -13.10 -14.06
CA ILE A 36 -5.10 -13.01 -13.92
C ILE A 36 -5.52 -13.18 -12.45
N VAL A 37 -5.03 -14.22 -11.77
CA VAL A 37 -5.29 -14.47 -10.35
C VAL A 37 -4.81 -13.31 -9.49
N SER A 38 -3.59 -12.81 -9.71
CA SER A 38 -3.07 -11.66 -8.97
C SER A 38 -3.96 -10.42 -9.11
N ARG A 39 -4.42 -10.13 -10.34
CA ARG A 39 -5.35 -9.02 -10.61
C ARG A 39 -6.69 -9.22 -9.90
N ARG A 40 -7.26 -10.43 -9.97
CA ARG A 40 -8.55 -10.74 -9.35
C ARG A 40 -8.49 -10.71 -7.82
N ILE A 41 -7.40 -11.20 -7.21
CA ILE A 41 -7.17 -11.08 -5.76
C ILE A 41 -7.10 -9.61 -5.35
N ARG A 42 -6.37 -8.78 -6.11
CA ARG A 42 -6.28 -7.34 -5.84
C ARG A 42 -7.65 -6.69 -5.89
N GLN A 43 -8.44 -6.97 -6.93
CA GLN A 43 -9.79 -6.43 -7.08
C GLN A 43 -10.69 -6.88 -5.92
N ALA A 44 -10.73 -8.18 -5.61
CA ALA A 44 -11.56 -8.70 -4.52
C ALA A 44 -11.21 -8.10 -3.15
N LYS A 45 -9.92 -7.80 -2.91
CA LYS A 45 -9.50 -7.08 -1.70
C LYS A 45 -10.02 -5.65 -1.67
N ILE A 46 -9.93 -4.94 -2.79
CA ILE A 46 -10.47 -3.57 -2.91
C ILE A 46 -11.97 -3.60 -2.65
N ASP A 47 -12.72 -4.44 -3.36
CA ASP A 47 -14.17 -4.55 -3.24
C ASP A 47 -14.60 -4.85 -1.79
N TYR A 48 -13.91 -5.79 -1.14
CA TYR A 48 -14.15 -6.12 0.26
C TYR A 48 -13.91 -4.92 1.17
N PHE A 49 -12.73 -4.28 1.11
CA PHE A 49 -12.42 -3.16 2.00
C PHE A 49 -13.27 -1.91 1.72
N SER A 50 -13.61 -1.63 0.45
CA SER A 50 -14.58 -0.60 0.08
C SER A 50 -15.91 -0.87 0.78
N SER A 51 -16.47 -2.09 0.67
CA SER A 51 -17.73 -2.43 1.35
C SER A 51 -17.67 -2.33 2.88
N VAL A 52 -16.49 -2.56 3.48
CA VAL A 52 -16.29 -2.45 4.93
C VAL A 52 -16.20 -0.99 5.35
N ILE A 53 -15.53 -0.15 4.56
CA ILE A 53 -15.42 1.30 4.77
C ILE A 53 -16.78 1.97 4.60
N ASP A 54 -17.52 1.62 3.54
CA ASP A 54 -18.85 2.18 3.27
C ASP A 54 -19.83 1.90 4.42
N ARG A 55 -19.72 0.72 5.05
CA ARG A 55 -20.50 0.35 6.25
C ARG A 55 -20.08 1.10 7.52
N ALA A 56 -18.88 1.67 7.55
CA ALA A 56 -18.41 2.51 8.65
C ALA A 56 -18.67 4.00 8.42
N ASN A 57 -19.37 4.36 7.34
CA ASN A 57 -19.70 5.74 7.03
C ASN A 57 -20.46 6.41 8.19
N GLY A 58 -20.05 7.62 8.55
CA GLY A 58 -20.56 8.35 9.73
C GLY A 58 -19.92 7.98 11.07
N ASP A 59 -19.11 6.91 11.14
CA ASP A 59 -18.38 6.51 12.35
C ASP A 59 -16.86 6.58 12.13
N SER A 60 -16.29 7.76 12.39
CA SER A 60 -14.87 8.03 12.18
C SER A 60 -13.96 7.10 12.98
N ARG A 61 -14.39 6.63 14.17
CA ARG A 61 -13.59 5.70 14.98
C ARG A 61 -13.48 4.34 14.29
N LYS A 62 -14.61 3.78 13.85
CA LYS A 62 -14.61 2.51 13.10
C LYS A 62 -13.85 2.60 11.80
N TYR A 63 -13.96 3.72 11.08
CA TYR A 63 -13.15 3.97 9.88
C TYR A 63 -11.65 3.83 10.19
N TRP A 64 -11.16 4.53 11.21
CA TRP A 64 -9.75 4.47 11.60
C TRP A 64 -9.33 3.09 12.11
N ASP A 65 -10.22 2.34 12.77
CA ASP A 65 -9.96 0.95 13.15
C ASP A 65 -9.79 0.03 11.93
N ILE A 66 -10.59 0.23 10.89
CA ILE A 66 -10.45 -0.50 9.61
C ILE A 66 -9.12 -0.14 8.94
N VAL A 67 -8.81 1.16 8.84
CA VAL A 67 -7.55 1.64 8.24
C VAL A 67 -6.33 1.07 8.97
N LYS A 68 -6.34 1.10 10.31
CA LYS A 68 -5.26 0.52 11.15
C LYS A 68 -5.05 -0.98 10.91
N ARG A 69 -6.08 -1.74 10.53
CA ARG A 69 -5.95 -3.17 10.18
C ARG A 69 -5.37 -3.38 8.79
N ILE A 70 -5.64 -2.48 7.85
CA ILE A 70 -5.15 -2.55 6.47
C ILE A 70 -3.67 -2.13 6.41
N VAL A 71 -3.34 -1.02 7.07
CA VAL A 71 -1.99 -0.47 7.10
C VAL A 71 -1.17 -1.28 8.10
N LYS A 72 -0.25 -2.11 7.59
CA LYS A 72 0.79 -2.70 8.45
C LYS A 72 1.64 -1.56 9.01
N ASN A 73 1.53 -1.32 10.31
CA ASN A 73 2.43 -0.44 11.06
C ASN A 73 3.84 -1.04 11.06
N LYS A 74 4.57 -0.91 9.95
CA LYS A 74 6.03 -0.94 10.03
C LYS A 74 6.42 0.34 10.77
N LYS A 75 6.75 0.19 12.06
CA LYS A 75 7.36 1.27 12.82
C LYS A 75 8.73 1.54 12.20
N SER A 76 8.79 2.40 11.19
CA SER A 76 10.06 2.95 10.72
C SER A 76 10.46 4.04 11.69
N LYS A 77 11.63 3.90 12.31
CA LYS A 77 12.25 5.03 13.02
C LYS A 77 12.67 6.03 11.94
N LEU A 78 12.07 7.22 11.95
CA LEU A 78 12.53 8.31 11.10
C LEU A 78 13.91 8.73 11.63
N SER A 79 14.94 8.61 10.80
CA SER A 79 16.32 8.99 11.15
C SER A 79 16.75 10.30 10.51
N LYS A 80 16.18 10.63 9.33
CA LYS A 80 16.57 11.80 8.56
C LYS A 80 15.37 12.57 8.02
N LEU A 81 15.54 13.88 7.87
CA LEU A 81 14.55 14.79 7.30
C LEU A 81 15.22 15.72 6.29
N MET A 82 14.51 16.05 5.22
CA MET A 82 14.96 17.08 4.28
C MET A 82 14.43 18.44 4.75
N VAL A 83 15.33 19.37 5.03
CA VAL A 83 15.03 20.73 5.51
C VAL A 83 15.79 21.70 4.63
N ASP A 84 15.09 22.63 4.00
CA ASP A 84 15.66 23.65 3.10
C ASP A 84 16.60 23.04 2.02
N GLY A 85 16.22 21.88 1.48
CA GLY A 85 17.01 21.16 0.46
C GLY A 85 18.17 20.31 1.00
N ASN A 86 18.43 20.33 2.30
CA ASN A 86 19.49 19.55 2.93
C ASN A 86 18.93 18.34 3.68
N LEU A 87 19.54 17.17 3.50
CA LEU A 87 19.19 15.97 4.26
C LEU A 87 19.92 15.98 5.62
N LEU A 88 19.15 16.11 6.69
CA LEU A 88 19.66 16.21 8.05
C LEU A 88 19.33 14.96 8.87
N GLU A 89 20.25 14.52 9.72
CA GLU A 89 19.96 13.57 10.78
C GLU A 89 19.06 14.23 11.83
N ILE A 90 18.08 13.50 12.36
CA ILE A 90 17.21 14.01 13.42
C ILE A 90 17.98 14.12 14.74
N GLU A 91 18.78 13.10 15.05
CA GLU A 91 19.61 13.05 16.25
C GLU A 91 20.67 14.16 16.19
N GLY A 92 20.66 15.06 17.17
CA GLY A 92 21.54 16.23 17.24
C GLY A 92 21.04 17.48 16.51
N ASN A 93 19.93 17.42 15.76
CA ASN A 93 19.34 18.58 15.07
C ASN A 93 17.90 18.87 15.53
N GLU A 94 17.46 18.30 16.64
CA GLU A 94 16.06 18.29 17.09
C GLU A 94 15.49 19.70 17.22
N ARG A 95 16.25 20.61 17.84
CA ARG A 95 15.83 21.99 18.07
C ARG A 95 15.67 22.77 16.77
N MET A 96 16.60 22.59 15.83
CA MET A 96 16.53 23.27 14.54
C MET A 96 15.33 22.77 13.73
N ILE A 97 15.13 21.45 13.69
CA ILE A 97 13.99 20.83 13.02
C ILE A 97 12.67 21.31 13.65
N ALA A 98 12.58 21.36 14.98
CA ALA A 98 11.40 21.86 15.68
C ALA A 98 11.10 23.33 15.36
N ASN A 99 12.14 24.18 15.34
CA ASN A 99 11.98 25.58 14.95
C ASN A 99 11.48 25.70 13.50
N LYS A 100 12.02 24.91 12.57
CA LYS A 100 11.57 24.92 11.18
C LYS A 100 10.11 24.48 11.02
N PHE A 101 9.65 23.50 11.81
CA PHE A 101 8.23 23.17 11.86
C PHE A 101 7.39 24.33 12.41
N ASN A 102 7.82 24.97 13.49
CA ASN A 102 7.11 26.11 14.07
C ASN A 102 7.03 27.27 13.08
N ASP A 103 8.14 27.62 12.43
CA ASP A 103 8.21 28.66 11.42
C ASP A 103 7.25 28.36 10.27
N TYR A 104 7.23 27.12 9.78
CA TYR A 104 6.30 26.69 8.73
C TYR A 104 4.85 26.83 9.18
N PHE A 105 4.44 26.19 10.28
CA PHE A 105 3.04 26.16 10.69
C PHE A 105 2.51 27.49 11.22
N THR A 106 3.38 28.38 11.71
CA THR A 106 2.98 29.72 12.12
C THR A 106 2.77 30.64 10.91
N ASN A 107 3.59 30.49 9.87
CA ASN A 107 3.55 31.37 8.70
C ASN A 107 2.67 30.85 7.56
N ILE A 108 2.31 29.55 7.54
CA ILE A 108 1.48 28.97 6.47
C ILE A 108 0.12 29.66 6.34
N VAL A 109 -0.45 30.16 7.43
CA VAL A 109 -1.73 30.88 7.41
C VAL A 109 -1.59 32.22 6.70
N SER A 110 -0.46 32.90 6.84
CA SER A 110 -0.16 34.15 6.14
C SER A 110 0.02 33.90 4.65
N ASP A 111 0.70 32.81 4.28
CA ASP A 111 0.91 32.41 2.88
C ASP A 111 -0.38 31.92 2.19
N LEU A 112 -1.31 31.35 2.95
CA LEU A 112 -2.63 30.94 2.47
C LEU A 112 -3.58 32.11 2.27
N ARG A 113 -3.39 33.22 2.99
CA ARG A 113 -4.21 34.44 2.89
C ARG A 113 -3.72 35.41 1.82
N SER A 114 -2.47 35.30 1.39
CA SER A 114 -1.87 36.14 0.33
C SER A 114 -2.10 35.60 -1.08
N LYS A 115 -2.75 34.44 -1.21
CA LYS A 115 -3.29 33.87 -2.46
C LYS A 115 -4.79 34.10 -2.56
#